data_AF-A0A8B9LNG8-F1
#
_entry.id   AF-A0A8B9LNG8-F1
#
_cell.length_a   1.000
_cell.length_b   1.000
_cell.length_c   1.000
_cell.angle_alpha   90.00
_cell.angle_beta   90.00
_cell.angle_gamma   90.00
#
_symmetry.space_group_name_H-M   'P 1'
#
loop_
_entity.id
_entity.type
_entity.pdbx_description
1 polymer ?
#
loop_
_entity_poly.entity_id
_entity_poly.type
_entity_poly.pdbx_seq_one_letter_code
_entity_poly.pdbx_strand_id
1 'polypeptide(L)'
;RLQEMCLSHSRIIRHPLVDVRGVPLQVPLAIHFARVDEFQAHKDDLLIATYPKAGTTWTQEIVDLILNKGNEEKCRRAPTHVRMPFLEMTTLDPAESGMAKLEKMAPPRVIKTHLPIQLVPHSFWEAGCKIIYVARNPKDNVVSYFHFDRMNLSQPDKYLRTSYSIIT
;
A
#
# COMPACT_ATOMS: atom_id res chain seq x y z
N ARG A 1 18.23 -15.95 2.89
CA ARG A 1 18.89 -14.62 2.77
C ARG A 1 17.93 -13.43 2.85
N LEU A 2 16.96 -13.22 1.94
CA LEU A 2 16.03 -12.06 2.03
C LEU A 2 15.00 -12.17 3.18
N GLN A 3 14.47 -13.37 3.45
CA GLN A 3 13.55 -13.60 4.58
C GLN A 3 14.20 -13.40 5.95
N GLU A 4 15.48 -13.73 6.09
CA GLU A 4 16.22 -13.60 7.36
C GLU A 4 16.48 -12.12 7.74
N MET A 5 16.47 -11.21 6.78
CA MET A 5 16.71 -9.78 7.00
C MET A 5 15.53 -9.07 7.70
N CYS A 6 14.32 -9.63 7.66
CA CYS A 6 13.11 -9.02 8.22
C CYS A 6 12.93 -9.24 9.73
N LEU A 7 13.72 -10.11 10.38
CA LEU A 7 13.41 -10.63 11.73
C LEU A 7 14.14 -9.94 12.91
N SER A 8 14.95 -8.89 12.68
CA SER A 8 15.67 -8.22 13.79
C SER A 8 14.82 -7.17 14.52
N HIS A 9 14.60 -7.39 15.81
CA HIS A 9 13.56 -6.77 16.66
C HIS A 9 13.83 -5.34 17.19
N SER A 10 14.65 -4.48 16.55
CA SER A 10 14.90 -3.15 17.15
C SER A 10 15.36 -2.02 16.25
N ARG A 11 15.44 -2.18 14.92
CA ARG A 11 15.79 -1.07 14.01
C ARG A 11 14.97 -1.16 12.73
N ILE A 12 14.32 -0.06 12.35
CA ILE A 12 13.83 0.11 10.97
C ILE A 12 15.08 0.16 10.09
N ILE A 13 15.37 -0.92 9.36
CA ILE A 13 16.50 -0.99 8.45
C ILE A 13 16.03 -0.47 7.08
N ARG A 14 16.66 0.61 6.61
CA ARG A 14 16.44 1.18 5.28
C ARG A 14 17.11 0.28 4.23
N HIS A 15 16.40 -0.74 3.76
CA HIS A 15 16.89 -1.66 2.73
C HIS A 15 16.90 -1.02 1.33
N PRO A 16 17.76 -1.49 0.41
CA PRO A 16 17.68 -1.14 -1.01
C PRO A 16 16.33 -1.58 -1.59
N LEU A 17 15.89 -0.90 -2.65
CA LEU A 17 14.69 -1.28 -3.39
C LEU A 17 14.98 -2.52 -4.28
N VAL A 18 13.96 -3.35 -4.48
CA VAL A 18 14.01 -4.55 -5.32
C VAL A 18 13.15 -4.29 -6.55
N ASP A 19 13.69 -4.59 -7.73
CA ASP A 19 12.92 -4.48 -8.97
C ASP A 19 11.86 -5.59 -9.05
N VAL A 20 10.63 -5.19 -9.30
CA VAL A 20 9.51 -6.08 -9.61
C VAL A 20 8.86 -5.57 -10.88
N ARG A 21 9.11 -6.28 -12.00
CA ARG A 21 8.62 -5.92 -13.35
C ARG A 21 8.93 -4.46 -13.73
N GLY A 22 10.14 -3.99 -13.46
CA GLY A 22 10.58 -2.62 -13.78
C GLY A 22 10.15 -1.55 -12.78
N VAL A 23 9.59 -1.93 -11.63
CA VAL A 23 9.16 -1.02 -10.57
C VAL A 23 9.98 -1.28 -9.31
N PRO A 24 10.63 -0.27 -8.72
CA PRO A 24 11.40 -0.44 -7.50
C PRO A 24 10.46 -0.49 -6.29
N LEU A 25 10.36 -1.66 -5.64
CA LEU A 25 9.54 -1.89 -4.45
C LEU A 25 10.39 -2.10 -3.20
N GLN A 26 9.78 -1.89 -2.04
CA GLN A 26 10.40 -2.22 -0.75
C GLN A 26 10.54 -3.74 -0.59
N VAL A 27 11.62 -4.19 0.02
CA VAL A 27 11.92 -5.63 0.20
C VAL A 27 10.74 -6.44 0.73
N PRO A 28 10.02 -6.03 1.80
CA PRO A 28 8.90 -6.81 2.31
C PRO A 28 7.79 -7.00 1.26
N LEU A 29 7.44 -5.93 0.54
CA LEU A 29 6.44 -6.02 -0.53
C LEU A 29 6.94 -6.89 -1.69
N ALA A 30 8.19 -6.73 -2.12
CA ALA A 30 8.75 -7.52 -3.21
C ALA A 30 8.70 -9.03 -2.93
N ILE A 31 9.01 -9.45 -1.69
CA ILE A 31 8.93 -10.85 -1.26
C ILE A 31 7.49 -11.38 -1.32
N HIS A 32 6.51 -10.57 -0.94
CA HIS A 32 5.11 -10.96 -0.87
C HIS A 32 4.27 -10.58 -2.10
N PHE A 33 4.91 -10.06 -3.15
CA PHE A 33 4.22 -9.47 -4.30
C PHE A 33 3.35 -10.48 -5.03
N ALA A 34 3.78 -11.74 -5.17
CA ALA A 34 2.99 -12.80 -5.82
C ALA A 34 1.59 -12.94 -5.20
N ARG A 35 1.50 -12.92 -3.87
CA ARG A 35 0.21 -12.99 -3.15
C ARG A 35 -0.68 -11.76 -3.42
N VAL A 36 -0.07 -10.59 -3.62
CA VAL A 36 -0.79 -9.37 -3.99
C VAL A 36 -1.28 -9.47 -5.44
N ASP A 37 -0.44 -9.91 -6.36
CA ASP A 37 -0.75 -10.05 -7.80
C ASP A 37 -1.90 -11.06 -8.04
N GLU A 38 -1.98 -12.10 -7.20
CA GLU A 38 -3.03 -13.13 -7.20
C GLU A 38 -4.32 -12.71 -6.47
N PHE A 39 -4.41 -11.49 -5.93
CA PHE A 39 -5.58 -11.02 -5.20
C PHE A 39 -6.86 -11.17 -6.05
N GLN A 40 -7.94 -11.63 -5.41
CA GLN A 40 -9.24 -11.83 -6.05
C GLN A 40 -10.17 -10.68 -5.71
N ALA A 41 -10.37 -9.77 -6.67
CA ALA A 41 -11.32 -8.68 -6.56
C ALA A 41 -12.76 -9.17 -6.77
N HIS A 42 -13.70 -8.53 -6.09
CA HIS A 42 -15.13 -8.74 -6.29
C HIS A 42 -15.70 -7.58 -7.10
N LYS A 43 -16.70 -7.83 -7.96
CA LYS A 43 -17.31 -6.81 -8.85
C LYS A 43 -17.79 -5.54 -8.13
N ASP A 44 -18.20 -5.69 -6.87
CA ASP A 44 -18.71 -4.60 -6.04
C ASP A 44 -17.62 -3.92 -5.19
N ASP A 45 -16.36 -4.31 -5.36
CA ASP A 45 -15.24 -3.61 -4.75
C ASP A 45 -14.99 -2.25 -5.42
N LEU A 46 -14.52 -1.31 -4.60
CA LEU A 46 -14.10 0.02 -5.03
C LEU A 46 -12.61 0.19 -4.74
N LEU A 47 -11.81 0.39 -5.79
CA LEU A 47 -10.38 0.64 -5.67
C LEU A 47 -10.09 2.15 -5.65
N ILE A 48 -9.45 2.63 -4.59
CA ILE A 48 -8.90 3.98 -4.49
C ILE A 48 -7.39 3.87 -4.80
N ALA A 49 -7.02 4.26 -6.01
CA ALA A 49 -5.65 4.20 -6.50
C ALA A 49 -5.02 5.60 -6.50
N THR A 50 -3.81 5.73 -5.96
CA THR A 50 -3.12 7.03 -5.90
C THR A 50 -1.62 6.83 -5.95
N TYR A 51 -0.85 7.77 -6.48
CA TYR A 51 0.57 7.82 -6.12
C TYR A 51 0.70 8.16 -4.62
N PRO A 52 1.72 7.66 -3.90
CA PRO A 52 1.94 8.03 -2.51
C PRO A 52 1.84 9.54 -2.28
N LYS A 53 1.07 9.94 -1.25
CA LYS A 53 0.87 11.34 -0.83
C LYS A 53 -0.01 12.24 -1.72
N ALA A 54 -0.69 11.64 -2.71
CA ALA A 54 -1.61 12.37 -3.58
C ALA A 54 -3.03 12.60 -3.00
N GLY A 55 -3.26 12.35 -1.70
CA GLY A 55 -4.53 12.63 -1.02
C GLY A 55 -5.39 11.40 -0.69
N THR A 56 -4.80 10.19 -0.65
CA THR A 56 -5.57 8.95 -0.47
C THR A 56 -6.45 8.92 0.77
N THR A 57 -5.92 9.31 1.94
CA THR A 57 -6.70 9.32 3.19
C THR A 57 -7.88 10.29 3.10
N TRP A 58 -7.70 11.43 2.43
CA TRP A 58 -8.78 12.38 2.23
C TRP A 58 -9.89 11.79 1.36
N THR A 59 -9.53 11.15 0.25
CA THR A 59 -10.47 10.43 -0.61
C THR A 59 -11.17 9.28 0.11
N GLN A 60 -10.45 8.52 0.94
CA GLN A 60 -11.02 7.45 1.76
C GLN A 60 -12.13 7.98 2.69
N GLU A 61 -11.90 9.10 3.39
CA GLU A 61 -12.95 9.69 4.25
C GLU A 61 -14.15 10.23 3.46
N ILE A 62 -13.92 10.87 2.30
CA ILE A 62 -15.01 11.32 1.43
C ILE A 62 -15.86 10.13 1.00
N VAL A 63 -15.22 9.05 0.55
CA VAL A 63 -15.91 7.82 0.12
C VAL A 63 -16.67 7.18 1.29
N ASP A 64 -16.08 7.09 2.47
CA ASP A 64 -16.77 6.48 3.63
C ASP A 64 -18.00 7.29 4.04
N LEU A 65 -17.91 8.63 4.01
CA LEU A 65 -19.05 9.51 4.27
C LEU A 65 -20.15 9.33 3.22
N ILE A 66 -19.80 9.24 1.93
CA ILE A 66 -20.78 9.00 0.86
C ILE A 66 -21.50 7.65 1.08
N LEU A 67 -20.74 6.58 1.31
CA LEU A 67 -21.30 5.23 1.52
C LEU A 67 -22.17 5.15 2.77
N ASN A 68 -21.85 5.92 3.80
CA ASN A 68 -22.62 6.01 5.05
C ASN A 68 -23.65 7.15 5.06
N LYS A 69 -23.94 7.77 3.91
CA LYS A 69 -24.94 8.85 3.77
C LYS A 69 -24.72 10.02 4.73
N GLY A 70 -23.46 10.40 4.94
CA GLY A 70 -23.06 11.48 5.84
C GLY A 70 -23.12 11.14 7.33
N ASN A 71 -23.35 9.87 7.71
CA ASN A 71 -23.36 9.47 9.11
C ASN A 71 -21.93 9.39 9.68
N GLU A 72 -21.56 10.38 10.48
CA GLU A 72 -20.23 10.47 11.09
C GLU A 72 -19.93 9.35 12.08
N GLU A 73 -20.91 8.93 12.90
CA GLU A 73 -20.73 7.85 13.89
C GLU A 73 -20.32 6.54 13.22
N LYS A 74 -20.95 6.22 12.07
CA LYS A 74 -20.55 5.06 11.27
C LYS A 74 -19.14 5.21 10.71
N CYS A 75 -18.71 6.41 10.33
CA CYS A 75 -17.37 6.65 9.81
C CYS A 75 -16.29 6.60 10.92
N ARG A 76 -16.68 6.82 12.18
CA ARG A 76 -15.81 6.72 13.37
C ARG A 76 -15.68 5.30 13.94
N ARG A 77 -16.32 4.30 13.32
CA ARG A 77 -16.29 2.89 13.77
C ARG A 77 -14.89 2.29 13.96
N ALA A 78 -13.91 2.78 13.21
CA ALA A 78 -12.51 2.34 13.29
C ALA A 78 -11.58 3.33 12.57
N PRO A 79 -10.25 3.26 12.79
CA PRO A 79 -9.29 4.00 11.98
C PRO A 79 -9.39 3.69 10.48
N THR A 80 -9.02 4.65 9.62
CA THR A 80 -9.17 4.54 8.16
C THR A 80 -8.52 3.29 7.56
N HIS A 81 -7.34 2.91 8.06
CA HIS A 81 -6.60 1.75 7.56
C HIS A 81 -7.24 0.40 7.95
N VAL A 82 -8.16 0.39 8.92
CA VAL A 82 -8.99 -0.78 9.26
C VAL A 82 -10.26 -0.79 8.41
N ARG A 83 -10.90 0.37 8.23
CA ARG A 83 -12.11 0.51 7.41
C ARG A 83 -11.86 0.24 5.93
N MET A 84 -10.71 0.66 5.42
CA MET A 84 -10.33 0.61 4.01
C MET A 84 -8.87 0.14 3.90
N PRO A 85 -8.63 -1.19 3.95
CA PRO A 85 -7.29 -1.73 3.99
C PRO A 85 -6.43 -1.31 2.78
N PHE A 86 -5.13 -1.18 3.03
CA PHE A 86 -4.14 -0.88 2.01
C PHE A 86 -3.61 -2.19 1.44
N LEU A 87 -3.96 -2.51 0.20
CA LEU A 87 -3.79 -3.82 -0.44
C LEU A 87 -2.38 -4.40 -0.25
N GLU A 88 -1.36 -3.64 -0.63
CA GLU A 88 0.04 -4.05 -0.59
C GLU A 88 0.75 -3.78 0.76
N MET A 89 0.00 -3.47 1.83
CA MET A 89 0.58 -3.22 3.14
C MET A 89 1.19 -4.49 3.72
N THR A 90 2.51 -4.47 3.91
CA THR A 90 3.27 -5.50 4.63
C THR A 90 3.62 -5.02 6.03
N THR A 91 3.32 -5.85 7.04
CA THR A 91 3.58 -5.59 8.46
C THR A 91 4.47 -6.69 9.04
N LEU A 92 5.11 -6.42 10.19
CA LEU A 92 5.91 -7.43 10.89
C LEU A 92 5.07 -8.63 11.33
N ASP A 93 3.84 -8.37 11.76
CA ASP A 93 2.83 -9.40 11.97
C ASP A 93 2.04 -9.63 10.66
N PRO A 94 2.17 -10.80 10.00
CA PRO A 94 1.43 -11.11 8.77
C PRO A 94 -0.09 -11.03 8.92
N ALA A 95 -0.63 -11.25 10.12
CA ALA A 95 -2.07 -11.19 10.39
C ALA A 95 -2.63 -9.76 10.27
N GLU A 96 -1.76 -8.75 10.38
CA GLU A 96 -2.09 -7.32 10.27
C GLU A 96 -1.87 -6.74 8.87
N SER A 97 -1.45 -7.57 7.91
CA SER A 97 -1.23 -7.17 6.52
C SER A 97 -2.51 -6.73 5.82
N GLY A 98 -2.37 -5.97 4.74
CA GLY A 98 -3.50 -5.54 3.90
C GLY A 98 -4.32 -6.71 3.39
N MET A 99 -3.64 -7.73 2.84
CA MET A 99 -4.26 -8.97 2.35
C MET A 99 -5.03 -9.71 3.43
N ALA A 100 -4.43 -9.93 4.61
CA ALA A 100 -5.08 -10.64 5.71
C ALA A 100 -6.34 -9.90 6.22
N LYS A 101 -6.36 -8.57 6.15
CA LYS A 101 -7.55 -7.76 6.47
C LYS A 101 -8.63 -7.91 5.40
N LEU A 102 -8.26 -7.84 4.13
CA LEU A 102 -9.20 -7.96 3.00
C LEU A 102 -9.84 -9.35 2.88
N GLU A 103 -9.12 -10.42 3.25
CA GLU A 103 -9.64 -11.79 3.29
C GLU A 103 -10.74 -11.99 4.34
N LYS A 104 -10.72 -11.20 5.42
CA LYS A 104 -11.72 -11.27 6.51
C LYS A 104 -12.93 -10.36 6.24
N MET A 105 -12.89 -9.53 5.21
CA MET A 105 -13.96 -8.58 4.89
C MET A 105 -14.89 -9.13 3.82
N ALA A 106 -16.20 -9.07 4.07
CA ALA A 106 -17.20 -9.34 3.05
C ALA A 106 -17.30 -8.17 2.04
N PRO A 107 -17.53 -8.46 0.75
CA PRO A 107 -17.90 -7.42 -0.23
C PRO A 107 -19.20 -6.69 0.13
N PRO A 108 -19.38 -5.42 -0.29
CA PRO A 108 -18.46 -4.58 -1.05
C PRO A 108 -17.30 -4.04 -0.19
N ARG A 109 -16.06 -4.16 -0.68
CA ARG A 109 -14.86 -3.63 0.01
C ARG A 109 -14.43 -2.33 -0.64
N VAL A 110 -13.96 -1.37 0.18
CA VAL A 110 -13.22 -0.21 -0.32
C VAL A 110 -11.74 -0.45 -0.05
N ILE A 111 -10.95 -0.49 -1.11
CA ILE A 111 -9.56 -0.95 -1.10
C ILE A 111 -8.67 0.20 -1.55
N LYS A 112 -7.57 0.45 -0.84
CA LYS A 112 -6.57 1.42 -1.26
C LYS A 112 -5.39 0.73 -1.93
N THR A 113 -4.80 1.37 -2.95
CA THR A 113 -3.48 0.98 -3.48
C THR A 113 -2.63 2.18 -3.91
N HIS A 114 -1.32 1.97 -3.91
CA HIS A 114 -0.26 2.80 -4.49
C HIS A 114 0.47 2.10 -5.63
N LEU A 115 0.07 0.87 -5.99
CA LEU A 115 0.66 0.14 -7.09
C LEU A 115 0.47 0.91 -8.40
N PRO A 116 1.53 0.99 -9.23
CA PRO A 116 1.37 1.48 -10.59
C PRO A 116 0.54 0.48 -11.40
N ILE A 117 -0.08 0.95 -12.48
CA ILE A 117 -1.10 0.19 -13.22
C ILE A 117 -0.65 -1.21 -13.64
N GLN A 118 0.62 -1.38 -14.02
CA GLN A 118 1.20 -2.66 -14.43
C GLN A 118 1.36 -3.68 -13.29
N LEU A 119 1.22 -3.24 -12.03
CA LEU A 119 1.29 -4.09 -10.84
C LEU A 119 -0.05 -4.24 -10.13
N VAL A 120 -1.11 -3.52 -10.56
CA VAL A 120 -2.44 -3.70 -9.99
C VAL A 120 -2.97 -5.09 -10.37
N PRO A 121 -3.51 -5.88 -9.43
CA PRO A 121 -3.97 -7.24 -9.72
C PRO A 121 -4.98 -7.27 -10.87
N HIS A 122 -4.80 -8.22 -11.79
CA HIS A 122 -5.59 -8.26 -13.02
C HIS A 122 -7.09 -8.48 -12.76
N SER A 123 -7.42 -9.14 -11.64
CA SER A 123 -8.79 -9.42 -11.20
C SER A 123 -9.65 -8.16 -11.03
N PHE A 124 -9.05 -6.98 -10.71
CA PHE A 124 -9.80 -5.73 -10.65
C PHE A 124 -10.40 -5.34 -12.01
N TRP A 125 -9.66 -5.60 -13.10
CA TRP A 125 -10.11 -5.33 -14.47
C TRP A 125 -11.13 -6.37 -14.92
N GLU A 126 -10.87 -7.65 -14.66
CA GLU A 126 -11.76 -8.76 -15.03
C GLU A 126 -13.14 -8.65 -14.35
N ALA A 127 -13.15 -8.30 -13.06
CA ALA A 127 -14.37 -8.11 -12.30
C ALA A 127 -15.12 -6.82 -12.66
N GLY A 128 -14.50 -5.92 -13.45
CA GLY A 128 -15.09 -4.62 -13.80
C GLY A 128 -15.25 -3.69 -12.61
N CYS A 129 -14.32 -3.73 -11.65
CA CYS A 129 -14.40 -2.93 -10.43
C CYS A 129 -14.41 -1.44 -10.73
N LYS A 130 -15.09 -0.65 -9.88
CA LYS A 130 -14.98 0.81 -9.93
C LYS A 130 -13.63 1.25 -9.37
N ILE A 131 -13.02 2.24 -10.02
CA ILE A 131 -11.71 2.76 -9.63
C ILE A 131 -11.78 4.28 -9.53
N ILE A 132 -11.34 4.82 -8.40
CA ILE A 132 -11.11 6.26 -8.19
C ILE A 132 -9.60 6.47 -8.18
N TYR A 133 -9.09 7.13 -9.22
CA TYR A 133 -7.70 7.55 -9.27
C TYR A 133 -7.55 9.01 -8.85
N VAL A 134 -6.62 9.31 -7.93
CA VAL A 134 -6.33 10.70 -7.52
C VAL A 134 -4.88 11.04 -7.78
N ALA A 135 -4.68 12.13 -8.51
CA ALA A 135 -3.40 12.73 -8.81
C ALA A 135 -3.21 14.04 -8.03
N ARG A 136 -1.95 14.39 -7.77
CA ARG A 136 -1.54 15.65 -7.15
C ARG A 136 -0.39 16.25 -7.96
N ASN A 137 -0.29 17.58 -7.96
CA ASN A 137 0.87 18.26 -8.53
C ASN A 137 2.19 17.63 -8.00
N PRO A 138 3.14 17.25 -8.87
CA PRO A 138 4.32 16.50 -8.46
C PRO A 138 5.25 17.27 -7.50
N LYS A 139 5.27 18.61 -7.57
CA LYS A 139 6.09 19.44 -6.67
C LYS A 139 5.60 19.35 -5.22
N ASP A 140 4.29 19.41 -5.01
CA ASP A 140 3.71 19.23 -3.68
C ASP A 140 3.83 17.78 -3.21
N ASN A 141 3.68 16.84 -4.14
CA ASN A 141 3.74 15.42 -3.85
C ASN A 141 5.12 15.02 -3.31
N VAL A 142 6.20 15.47 -3.96
CA VAL A 142 7.57 15.15 -3.52
C VAL A 142 7.90 15.77 -2.17
N VAL A 143 7.45 17.00 -1.88
CA VAL A 143 7.64 17.62 -0.55
C VAL A 143 6.90 16.83 0.53
N SER A 144 5.64 16.48 0.28
CA SER A 144 4.86 15.66 1.23
C SER A 144 5.49 14.28 1.43
N TYR A 145 6.01 13.67 0.37
CA TYR A 145 6.65 12.35 0.46
C TYR A 145 7.98 12.42 1.20
N PHE A 146 8.78 13.47 1.00
CA PHE A 146 10.00 13.71 1.77
C PHE A 146 9.73 13.74 3.29
N HIS A 147 8.74 14.51 3.73
CA HIS A 147 8.37 14.57 5.15
C HIS A 147 7.81 13.24 5.67
N PHE A 148 7.02 12.54 4.85
CA PHE A 148 6.49 11.23 5.20
C PHE A 148 7.58 10.18 5.37
N ASP A 149 8.59 10.16 4.49
CA ASP A 149 9.73 9.24 4.63
C ASP A 149 10.59 9.56 5.85
N ARG A 150 10.75 10.84 6.23
CA ARG A 150 11.46 11.19 7.47
C ARG A 150 10.80 10.63 8.72
N MET A 151 9.48 10.50 8.71
CA MET A 151 8.71 9.91 9.82
C MET A 151 8.77 8.37 9.80
N ASN A 152 8.59 7.76 8.63
CA ASN A 152 8.43 6.31 8.52
C ASN A 152 9.73 5.54 8.24
N LEU A 153 10.81 6.24 7.88
CA LEU A 153 12.13 5.68 7.58
C LEU A 153 12.09 4.52 6.57
N SER A 154 11.25 4.67 5.55
CA SER A 154 10.78 3.57 4.71
C SER A 154 11.62 3.39 3.44
N GLN A 155 12.23 4.48 2.96
CA GLN A 155 13.06 4.49 1.76
C GLN A 155 14.54 4.27 2.14
N PRO A 156 15.35 3.72 1.22
CA PRO A 156 16.80 3.61 1.40
C PRO A 156 17.41 4.92 1.91
N ASP A 157 18.40 4.84 2.79
CA ASP A 157 19.13 6.04 3.21
C ASP A 157 19.95 6.54 2.02
N LYS A 158 19.85 7.83 1.71
CA LYS A 158 20.63 8.46 0.65
C LYS A 158 22.14 8.42 0.94
N TYR A 159 22.52 8.23 2.21
CA TYR A 159 23.92 8.19 2.65
C TYR A 159 24.48 6.77 2.84
N LEU A 160 23.66 5.73 2.77
CA LEU A 160 24.15 4.35 2.69
C LEU A 160 24.59 4.07 1.25
N ARG A 161 25.83 4.48 0.93
CA ARG A 161 26.54 3.94 -0.24
C ARG A 161 26.54 2.42 -0.12
N THR A 162 26.09 1.75 -1.17
CA THR A 162 26.11 0.29 -1.34
C THR A 162 27.56 -0.22 -1.25
N SER A 163 28.08 -0.41 -0.05
CA SER A 163 29.26 -1.22 0.22
C SER A 163 28.82 -2.65 0.52
N TYR A 164 28.13 -3.26 -0.44
CA TYR A 164 28.02 -4.71 -0.47
C TYR A 164 28.77 -5.17 -1.72
N SER A 165 30.07 -5.40 -1.55
CA SER A 165 30.86 -6.20 -2.48
C SER A 165 30.16 -7.54 -2.61
N ILE A 166 29.69 -7.84 -3.81
CA ILE A 166 29.25 -9.18 -4.20
C ILE A 166 30.51 -10.05 -4.10
N ILE A 167 30.63 -10.81 -3.01
CA ILE A 167 31.53 -11.96 -2.99
C ILE A 167 30.78 -13.02 -3.83
N THR A 168 31.33 -13.24 -5.01
CA THR A 168 31.04 -14.33 -5.96
C THR A 168 31.03 -15.68 -5.27
#